data_AF-A0A956L912-F1
#
_entry.id   AF-A0A956L912-F1
#
_cell.length_a   1.000
_cell.length_b   1.000
_cell.length_c   1.000
_cell.angle_alpha   90.00
_cell.angle_beta   90.00
_cell.angle_gamma   90.00
#
_symmetry.space_group_name_H-M   'P 1'
#
loop_
_entity.id
_entity.type
_entity.pdbx_description
1 polymer ?
#
loop_
_entity_poly.entity_id
_entity_poly.type
_entity_poly.pdbx_seq_one_letter_code
_entity_poly.pdbx_strand_id
1 'polypeptide(L)'
;MSLTIAERNAAAHALNVGALGLGENHEEPEARSFAMELIRAGLVRRLMVELYAPTYQQQIDDADPRNPSVYIWTKFSCEIKLHDVINLARSRSIPVDCIDGKDGQVGRASAVAMRRRNQNAAREFTRITGAANGTDAEAKGTLILFGGAHFEGNDGIQRLIPGLPVCMAG
;
A
#
# COMPACT_ATOMS: atom_id res chain seq x y z
N MET A 1 18.69 -0.91 0.13
CA MET A 1 19.36 0.40 -0.14
C MET A 1 18.50 1.51 0.44
N SER A 2 19.07 2.51 1.10
CA SER A 2 18.27 3.64 1.62
C SER A 2 17.90 4.63 0.53
N LEU A 3 16.64 5.07 0.50
CA LEU A 3 16.16 6.11 -0.41
C LEU A 3 16.94 7.42 -0.24
N THR A 4 17.28 8.03 -1.38
CA THR A 4 17.90 9.35 -1.46
C THR A 4 16.96 10.46 -0.99
N ILE A 5 17.52 11.63 -0.68
CA ILE A 5 16.73 12.82 -0.33
C ILE A 5 15.78 13.20 -1.47
N ALA A 6 16.22 13.08 -2.73
CA ALA A 6 15.40 13.40 -3.89
C ALA A 6 14.17 12.49 -3.99
N GLU A 7 14.34 11.17 -3.79
CA GLU A 7 13.23 10.21 -3.79
C GLU A 7 12.25 10.45 -2.65
N ARG A 8 12.77 10.79 -1.46
CA ARG A 8 11.95 11.16 -0.30
C ARG A 8 11.12 12.42 -0.57
N ASN A 9 11.73 13.45 -1.18
CA ASN A 9 11.03 14.67 -1.56
C ASN A 9 9.98 14.42 -2.65
N ALA A 10 10.28 13.55 -3.63
CA ALA A 10 9.33 13.17 -4.66
C ALA A 10 8.13 12.41 -4.09
N ALA A 11 8.36 11.46 -3.18
CA ALA A 11 7.31 10.75 -2.46
C ALA A 11 6.43 11.69 -1.63
N ALA A 12 7.05 12.63 -0.90
CA ALA A 12 6.33 13.65 -0.14
C ALA A 12 5.51 14.58 -1.04
N HIS A 13 6.04 14.97 -2.20
CA HIS A 13 5.31 15.76 -3.18
C HIS A 13 4.11 14.98 -3.73
N ALA A 14 4.31 13.72 -4.14
CA ALA A 14 3.24 12.85 -4.65
C ALA A 14 2.07 12.76 -3.67
N LEU A 15 2.32 12.49 -2.39
CA LEU A 15 1.28 12.43 -1.36
C LEU A 15 0.62 13.78 -1.06
N ASN A 16 1.31 14.90 -1.29
CA ASN A 16 0.74 16.23 -1.08
C ASN A 16 -0.26 16.64 -2.17
N VAL A 17 -0.16 16.08 -3.38
CA VAL A 17 -1.01 16.42 -4.52
C VAL A 17 -1.94 15.29 -4.96
N GLY A 18 -1.61 14.04 -4.64
CA GLY A 18 -2.34 12.85 -5.05
C GLY A 18 -1.92 11.61 -4.23
N ALA A 19 -1.76 10.49 -4.91
CA ALA A 19 -1.36 9.20 -4.36
C ALA A 19 0.11 8.85 -4.62
N LEU A 20 0.60 7.85 -3.91
CA LEU A 20 1.92 7.24 -4.12
C LEU A 20 1.81 5.72 -4.07
N GLY A 21 2.35 5.03 -5.09
CA GLY A 21 2.66 3.61 -5.02
C GLY A 21 4.01 3.38 -4.35
N LEU A 22 4.06 2.52 -3.34
CA LEU A 22 5.29 2.12 -2.67
C LEU A 22 5.46 0.61 -2.79
N GLY A 23 6.43 0.21 -3.61
CA GLY A 23 6.82 -1.18 -3.81
C GLY A 23 7.73 -1.66 -2.68
N GLU A 24 7.34 -2.76 -2.02
CA GLU A 24 8.15 -3.41 -0.99
C GLU A 24 8.74 -4.75 -1.47
N ASN A 25 9.95 -5.05 -1.02
CA ASN A 25 10.39 -6.43 -0.87
C ASN A 25 9.89 -6.95 0.48
N HIS A 26 9.07 -8.00 0.50
CA HIS A 26 8.44 -8.47 1.73
C HIS A 26 9.41 -8.98 2.81
N GLU A 27 10.66 -9.25 2.42
CA GLU A 27 11.73 -9.72 3.30
C GLU A 27 12.58 -8.57 3.87
N GLU A 28 12.43 -7.35 3.36
CA GLU A 28 13.25 -6.19 3.70
C GLU A 28 12.44 -5.10 4.43
N PRO A 29 13.00 -4.43 5.45
CA PRO A 29 12.28 -3.43 6.25
C PRO A 29 12.18 -2.05 5.61
N GLU A 30 12.91 -1.75 4.55
CA GLU A 30 13.11 -0.40 4.01
C GLU A 30 11.81 0.29 3.59
N ALA A 31 11.00 -0.39 2.76
CA ALA A 31 9.73 0.15 2.29
C ALA A 31 8.76 0.38 3.46
N ARG A 32 8.68 -0.55 4.41
CA ARG A 32 7.81 -0.43 5.59
C ARG A 32 8.29 0.69 6.53
N SER A 33 9.59 0.78 6.76
CA SER A 33 10.20 1.89 7.50
C SER A 33 9.84 3.24 6.88
N PHE A 34 9.94 3.34 5.55
CA PHE A 34 9.62 4.56 4.84
C PHE A 34 8.13 4.88 4.85
N ALA A 35 7.26 3.88 4.68
CA ALA A 35 5.81 4.05 4.86
C ALA A 35 5.49 4.61 6.26
N MET A 36 6.11 4.08 7.31
CA MET A 36 5.94 4.55 8.68
C MET A 36 6.46 5.98 8.87
N GLU A 37 7.56 6.36 8.21
CA GLU A 37 8.06 7.74 8.19
C GLU A 37 7.04 8.70 7.56
N LEU A 38 6.48 8.36 6.40
CA LEU A 38 5.47 9.17 5.72
C LEU A 38 4.19 9.34 6.56
N ILE A 39 3.78 8.27 7.25
CA ILE A 39 2.68 8.30 8.23
C ILE A 39 3.03 9.22 9.41
N ARG A 40 4.26 9.11 9.95
CA ARG A 40 4.72 9.95 11.06
C ARG A 40 4.80 11.43 10.70
N ALA A 41 5.15 11.73 9.45
CA ALA A 41 5.17 13.09 8.89
C ALA A 41 3.78 13.68 8.61
N GLY A 42 2.70 12.89 8.73
CA GLY A 42 1.33 13.35 8.48
C GLY A 42 0.99 13.52 6.99
N LEU A 43 1.79 12.93 6.10
CA LEU A 43 1.59 12.99 4.65
C LEU A 43 0.53 11.98 4.19
N VAL A 44 0.41 10.86 4.90
CA VAL A 44 -0.57 9.80 4.60
C VAL A 44 -1.91 10.12 5.25
N ARG A 45 -2.95 10.19 4.43
CA ARG A 45 -4.35 10.39 4.83
C ARG A 45 -5.20 9.13 4.66
N ARG A 46 -4.73 8.18 3.84
CA ARG A 46 -5.33 6.86 3.64
C ARG A 46 -4.23 5.87 3.29
N LEU A 47 -4.26 4.69 3.89
CA LEU A 47 -3.34 3.60 3.61
C LEU A 47 -4.09 2.47 2.89
N MET A 48 -3.61 2.04 1.73
CA MET A 48 -4.13 0.89 0.99
C MET A 48 -3.07 -0.20 0.96
N VAL A 49 -3.44 -1.43 1.33
CA VAL A 49 -2.49 -2.54 1.50
C VAL A 49 -2.84 -3.76 0.67
N GLU A 50 -1.82 -4.54 0.35
CA GLU A 50 -1.91 -5.84 -0.34
C GLU A 50 -2.49 -6.93 0.57
N LEU A 51 -3.76 -6.78 0.95
CA LEU A 51 -4.53 -7.75 1.70
C LEU A 51 -5.90 -7.95 1.06
N TYR A 52 -6.42 -9.18 1.16
CA TYR A 52 -7.75 -9.51 0.65
C TYR A 52 -8.84 -9.09 1.64
N ALA A 53 -9.65 -8.08 1.26
CA ALA A 53 -10.62 -7.44 2.15
C ALA A 53 -11.58 -8.41 2.87
N PRO A 54 -12.23 -9.40 2.20
CA PRO A 54 -13.14 -10.33 2.88
C PRO A 54 -12.51 -11.17 4.00
N THR A 55 -11.17 -11.28 4.05
CA THR A 55 -10.47 -11.98 5.12
C THR A 55 -10.00 -11.02 6.22
N TYR A 56 -9.48 -9.85 5.85
CA TYR A 56 -8.72 -9.01 6.78
C TYR A 56 -9.38 -7.68 7.14
N GLN A 57 -10.31 -7.16 6.33
CA GLN A 57 -10.86 -5.82 6.55
C GLN A 57 -11.59 -5.74 7.89
N GLN A 58 -12.47 -6.69 8.20
CA GLN A 58 -13.20 -6.72 9.47
C GLN A 58 -12.24 -6.79 10.69
N GLN A 59 -11.15 -7.56 10.59
CA GLN A 59 -10.17 -7.66 11.67
C GLN A 59 -9.41 -6.35 11.87
N ILE A 60 -9.12 -5.64 10.78
CA ILE A 60 -8.51 -4.31 10.81
C ILE A 60 -9.48 -3.30 11.42
N ASP A 61 -10.76 -3.35 11.06
CA ASP A 61 -11.76 -2.41 11.57
C ASP A 61 -12.01 -2.63 13.07
N ASP A 62 -12.09 -3.88 13.52
CA ASP A 62 -12.42 -4.27 14.90
C ASP A 62 -11.25 -4.18 15.89
N ALA A 63 -10.00 -4.19 15.42
CA ALA A 63 -8.84 -4.18 16.31
C ALA A 63 -8.81 -2.89 17.16
N ASP A 64 -8.47 -2.95 18.45
CA ASP A 64 -8.33 -1.71 19.24
C ASP A 64 -7.09 -0.94 18.77
N PRO A 65 -7.19 0.34 18.36
CA PRO A 65 -6.01 1.15 18.02
C PRO A 65 -4.99 1.27 19.16
N ARG A 66 -5.40 1.03 20.42
CA ARG A 66 -4.55 1.03 21.62
C ARG A 66 -3.99 -0.35 21.98
N ASN A 67 -4.55 -1.42 21.41
CA ASN A 67 -4.06 -2.79 21.57
C ASN A 67 -4.21 -3.56 20.24
N PRO A 68 -3.35 -3.25 19.25
CA PRO A 68 -3.64 -3.57 17.88
C PRO A 68 -3.13 -4.97 17.53
N SER A 69 -3.85 -5.99 17.99
CA SER A 69 -3.57 -7.38 17.62
C SER A 69 -4.18 -7.73 16.26
N VAL A 70 -3.84 -6.97 15.21
CA VAL A 70 -4.12 -7.39 13.83
C VAL A 70 -3.07 -8.44 13.47
N TYR A 71 -3.40 -9.72 13.71
CA TYR A 71 -2.51 -10.81 13.33
C TYR A 71 -2.68 -11.13 11.85
N ILE A 72 -1.77 -10.59 11.03
CA ILE A 72 -1.62 -11.03 9.65
C ILE A 72 -0.51 -12.07 9.64
N TRP A 73 -0.87 -13.33 9.39
CA TRP A 73 0.14 -14.35 9.14
C TRP A 73 0.88 -13.99 7.86
N THR A 74 2.18 -13.70 7.98
CA THR A 74 3.05 -13.54 6.83
C THR A 74 4.11 -14.63 6.88
N LYS A 75 4.36 -15.25 5.72
CA LYS A 75 5.45 -16.22 5.54
C LYS A 75 6.84 -15.57 5.52
N PHE A 76 6.91 -14.24 5.61
CA PHE A 76 8.13 -13.46 5.35
C PHE A 76 8.80 -13.00 6.65
N SER A 77 10.12 -13.20 6.73
CA SER A 77 10.95 -12.91 7.89
C SER A 77 11.51 -11.48 7.88
N CYS A 78 10.68 -10.47 7.60
CA CYS A 78 11.08 -9.07 7.74
C CYS A 78 10.95 -8.61 9.21
N GLU A 79 11.87 -7.78 9.70
CA GLU A 79 11.85 -7.26 11.07
C GLU A 79 10.64 -6.35 11.34
N ILE A 80 10.29 -5.49 10.37
CA ILE A 80 9.09 -4.66 10.43
C ILE A 80 7.96 -5.40 9.71
N LYS A 81 6.89 -5.74 10.41
CA LYS A 81 5.75 -6.46 9.83
C LYS A 81 4.76 -5.48 9.20
N LEU A 82 3.98 -5.96 8.24
CA LEU A 82 2.90 -5.16 7.65
C LEU A 82 1.90 -4.68 8.72
N HIS A 83 1.64 -5.50 9.74
CA HIS A 83 0.78 -5.09 10.84
C HIS A 83 1.35 -3.90 11.63
N ASP A 84 2.67 -3.72 11.74
CA ASP A 84 3.26 -2.55 12.41
C ASP A 84 2.90 -1.25 11.67
N VAL A 85 2.91 -1.27 10.34
CA VAL A 85 2.53 -0.14 9.49
C VAL A 85 1.03 0.16 9.64
N ILE A 86 0.18 -0.88 9.58
CA ILE A 86 -1.27 -0.77 9.76
C ILE A 86 -1.61 -0.21 11.15
N ASN A 87 -0.98 -0.75 12.19
CA ASN A 87 -1.20 -0.33 13.57
C ASN A 87 -0.80 1.13 13.78
N LEU A 88 0.33 1.56 13.21
CA LEU A 88 0.74 2.95 13.23
C LEU A 88 -0.27 3.86 12.53
N ALA A 89 -0.74 3.50 11.32
CA ALA A 89 -1.75 4.26 10.60
C ALA A 89 -3.03 4.43 11.45
N ARG A 90 -3.53 3.33 12.02
CA ARG A 90 -4.74 3.33 12.87
C ARG A 90 -4.57 4.15 14.14
N SER A 91 -3.41 4.11 14.78
CA SER A 91 -3.12 4.94 15.96
C SER A 91 -3.18 6.45 15.67
N ARG A 92 -3.14 6.83 14.38
CA ARG A 92 -3.27 8.21 13.88
C ARG A 92 -4.61 8.48 13.21
N SER A 93 -5.59 7.60 13.39
CA SER A 93 -6.92 7.68 12.76
C SER A 93 -6.87 7.75 11.23
N ILE A 94 -5.84 7.15 10.61
CA ILE A 94 -5.74 7.02 9.15
C ILE A 94 -6.54 5.77 8.75
N PRO A 95 -7.51 5.88 7.82
CA PRO A 95 -8.22 4.73 7.27
C PRO A 95 -7.26 3.76 6.58
N VAL A 96 -7.49 2.46 6.78
CA VAL A 96 -6.72 1.38 6.17
C VAL A 96 -7.65 0.49 5.34
N ASP A 97 -7.37 0.39 4.04
CA ASP A 97 -8.18 -0.39 3.11
C ASP A 97 -7.39 -1.56 2.53
N CYS A 98 -7.96 -2.76 2.63
CA CYS A 98 -7.48 -3.96 1.94
C CYS A 98 -7.94 -3.92 0.48
N ILE A 99 -7.01 -3.82 -0.47
CA ILE A 99 -7.38 -3.64 -1.89
C ILE A 99 -6.88 -4.77 -2.82
N ASP A 100 -6.34 -5.85 -2.28
CA ASP A 100 -5.93 -7.01 -3.07
C ASP A 100 -7.13 -7.92 -3.46
N GLY A 101 -6.95 -8.70 -4.52
CA GLY A 101 -7.93 -9.66 -5.00
C GLY A 101 -7.81 -11.03 -4.33
N LYS A 102 -8.87 -11.86 -4.44
CA LYS A 102 -8.92 -13.24 -3.91
C LYS A 102 -7.76 -14.13 -4.39
N ASP A 103 -7.26 -13.83 -5.58
CA ASP A 103 -6.17 -14.57 -6.21
C ASP A 103 -4.81 -14.33 -5.50
N GLY A 104 -4.74 -13.41 -4.53
CA GLY A 104 -3.60 -13.27 -3.61
C GLY A 104 -3.50 -14.37 -2.56
N GLN A 105 -4.55 -15.16 -2.33
CA GLN A 105 -4.53 -16.27 -1.37
C GLN A 105 -3.94 -17.57 -1.93
N VAL A 106 -3.80 -17.68 -3.26
CA VAL A 106 -3.21 -18.84 -3.94
C VAL A 106 -1.76 -18.51 -4.28
N GLY A 107 -0.81 -19.16 -3.59
CA GLY A 107 0.63 -18.90 -3.70
C GLY A 107 1.18 -18.91 -5.13
N ARG A 108 2.21 -18.06 -5.37
CA ARG A 108 2.84 -17.75 -6.67
C ARG A 108 1.80 -17.58 -7.79
N ALA A 109 1.20 -16.39 -7.80
CA ALA A 109 0.28 -15.95 -8.83
C ALA A 109 0.91 -16.15 -10.23
N SER A 110 0.24 -16.93 -11.09
CA SER A 110 0.51 -16.91 -12.52
C SER A 110 0.43 -15.48 -13.05
N ALA A 111 1.03 -15.18 -14.22
CA ALA A 111 0.92 -13.85 -14.83
C ALA A 111 -0.54 -13.36 -14.95
N VAL A 112 -1.47 -14.29 -15.22
CA VAL A 112 -2.91 -14.03 -15.25
C VAL A 112 -3.46 -13.64 -13.87
N ALA A 113 -3.08 -14.37 -12.81
CA ALA A 113 -3.51 -14.04 -11.45
C ALA A 113 -2.92 -12.70 -11.00
N MET A 114 -1.65 -12.41 -11.30
CA MET A 114 -1.02 -11.13 -10.99
C MET A 114 -1.75 -9.96 -11.66
N ARG A 115 -2.05 -10.09 -12.96
CA ARG A 115 -2.84 -9.09 -13.70
C ARG A 115 -4.20 -8.84 -13.04
N ARG A 116 -4.92 -9.89 -12.64
CA ARG A 116 -6.23 -9.74 -11.97
C ARG A 116 -6.13 -9.05 -10.62
N ARG A 117 -5.08 -9.35 -9.83
CA ARG A 117 -4.80 -8.67 -8.56
C ARG A 117 -4.55 -7.17 -8.78
N ASN A 118 -3.74 -6.80 -9.78
CA ASN A 118 -3.47 -5.41 -10.13
C ASN A 118 -4.73 -4.67 -10.60
N GLN A 119 -5.56 -5.33 -11.43
CA GLN A 119 -6.86 -4.80 -11.86
C GLN A 119 -7.83 -4.60 -10.69
N ASN A 120 -7.81 -5.52 -9.72
CA ASN A 120 -8.58 -5.38 -8.49
C ASN A 120 -8.14 -4.15 -7.70
N ALA A 121 -6.83 -4.02 -7.45
CA ALA A 121 -6.26 -2.89 -6.73
C ALA A 121 -6.61 -1.55 -7.38
N ALA A 122 -6.49 -1.44 -8.71
CA ALA A 122 -6.87 -0.23 -9.44
C ALA A 122 -8.37 0.09 -9.33
N ARG A 123 -9.23 -0.92 -9.44
CA ARG A 123 -10.69 -0.73 -9.29
C ARG A 123 -11.06 -0.30 -7.87
N GLU A 124 -10.47 -0.92 -6.85
CA GLU A 124 -10.70 -0.56 -5.45
C GLU A 124 -10.16 0.84 -5.13
N PHE A 125 -9.01 1.23 -5.68
CA PHE A 125 -8.50 2.59 -5.58
C PHE A 125 -9.55 3.60 -6.05
N THR A 126 -10.05 3.48 -7.28
CA THR A 126 -11.07 4.39 -7.81
C THR A 126 -12.37 4.33 -7.03
N ARG A 127 -12.80 3.14 -6.57
CA ARG A 127 -14.03 3.00 -5.76
C ARG A 127 -13.92 3.73 -4.42
N ILE A 128 -12.76 3.66 -3.76
CA ILE A 128 -12.56 4.19 -2.40
C ILE A 128 -12.24 5.69 -2.43
N THR A 129 -11.40 6.14 -3.36
CA THR A 129 -11.00 7.55 -3.44
C THR A 129 -11.96 8.38 -4.29
N GLY A 130 -12.60 7.78 -5.29
CA GLY A 130 -13.31 8.50 -6.34
C GLY A 130 -12.41 9.02 -7.47
N ALA A 131 -11.09 8.85 -7.36
CA ALA A 131 -10.12 9.32 -8.35
C ALA A 131 -10.00 8.37 -9.55
N ALA A 132 -9.87 8.96 -10.74
CA ALA A 132 -9.56 8.24 -11.97
C ALA A 132 -8.04 8.19 -12.23
N ASN A 133 -7.28 9.13 -11.67
CA ASN A 133 -5.84 9.29 -11.81
C ASN A 133 -5.17 9.38 -10.43
N GLY A 134 -3.94 8.89 -10.33
CA GLY A 134 -3.13 8.99 -9.12
C GLY A 134 -2.82 10.43 -8.70
N THR A 135 -2.85 11.40 -9.63
CA THR A 135 -2.63 12.83 -9.33
C THR A 135 -3.91 13.61 -9.06
N ASP A 136 -5.08 12.97 -9.06
CA ASP A 136 -6.35 13.66 -8.77
C ASP A 136 -6.39 14.12 -7.30
N ALA A 137 -7.09 15.21 -7.03
CA ALA A 137 -7.15 15.80 -5.70
C ALA A 137 -7.84 14.88 -4.68
N GLU A 138 -8.79 14.06 -5.15
CA GLU A 138 -9.48 13.03 -4.39
C GLU A 138 -8.54 11.91 -3.92
N ALA A 139 -7.43 11.70 -4.63
CA ALA A 139 -6.40 10.74 -4.27
C ALA A 139 -5.39 11.27 -3.23
N LYS A 140 -5.44 12.57 -2.90
CA LYS A 140 -4.44 13.26 -2.06
C LYS A 140 -4.18 12.55 -0.72
N GLY A 141 -2.92 12.19 -0.51
CA GLY A 141 -2.43 11.53 0.69
C GLY A 141 -2.70 10.03 0.71
N THR A 142 -3.07 9.41 -0.41
CA THR A 142 -3.28 7.96 -0.49
C THR A 142 -1.94 7.25 -0.72
N LEU A 143 -1.53 6.41 0.22
CA LEU A 143 -0.37 5.54 0.07
C LEU A 143 -0.83 4.12 -0.27
N ILE A 144 -0.34 3.57 -1.39
CA ILE A 144 -0.57 2.18 -1.80
C ILE A 144 0.70 1.39 -1.51
N LEU A 145 0.68 0.52 -0.49
CA LEU A 145 1.82 -0.32 -0.08
C LEU A 145 1.60 -1.76 -0.54
N PHE A 146 2.38 -2.18 -1.54
CA PHE A 146 2.27 -3.48 -2.20
C PHE A 146 3.67 -4.06 -2.46
N GLY A 147 3.76 -5.38 -2.61
CA GLY A 147 4.97 -6.05 -3.07
C GLY A 147 5.43 -5.49 -4.41
N GLY A 148 6.74 -5.24 -4.56
CA GLY A 148 7.32 -4.50 -5.69
C GLY A 148 6.93 -5.04 -7.06
N ALA A 149 6.78 -6.35 -7.20
CA ALA A 149 6.34 -7.00 -8.44
C ALA A 149 4.97 -6.50 -8.96
N HIS A 150 4.11 -5.97 -8.08
CA HIS A 150 2.82 -5.37 -8.47
C HIS A 150 2.98 -4.05 -9.23
N PHE A 151 4.16 -3.42 -9.18
CA PHE A 151 4.48 -2.19 -9.90
C PHE A 151 5.40 -2.44 -11.10
N GLU A 152 5.59 -3.69 -11.52
CA GLU A 152 6.49 -4.03 -12.62
C GLU A 152 5.71 -4.44 -13.89
N GLY A 153 6.38 -4.38 -15.04
CA GLY A 153 5.84 -4.85 -16.31
C GLY A 153 4.68 -4.01 -16.88
N ASN A 154 3.99 -4.55 -17.89
CA ASN A 154 2.92 -3.87 -18.62
C ASN A 154 1.58 -3.83 -17.88
N ASP A 155 1.42 -4.62 -16.83
CA ASP A 155 0.19 -4.72 -16.04
C ASP A 155 0.37 -4.20 -14.61
N GLY A 156 1.48 -3.50 -14.33
CA GLY A 156 1.73 -2.91 -13.02
C GLY A 156 0.62 -1.93 -12.62
N ILE A 157 0.34 -1.84 -11.32
CA ILE A 157 -0.74 -1.00 -10.76
C ILE A 157 -0.64 0.44 -11.27
N GLN A 158 0.57 1.00 -11.41
CA GLN A 158 0.81 2.35 -11.90
C GLN A 158 0.49 2.57 -13.38
N ARG A 159 0.32 1.50 -14.16
CA ARG A 159 -0.19 1.60 -15.54
C ARG A 159 -1.72 1.54 -15.59
N LEU A 160 -2.34 0.94 -14.57
CA LEU A 160 -3.79 0.81 -14.44
C LEU A 160 -4.42 2.00 -13.71
N ILE A 161 -3.65 2.68 -12.86
CA ILE A 161 -3.97 3.97 -12.27
C ILE A 161 -3.07 5.01 -12.96
N PRO A 162 -3.57 5.70 -14.01
CA PRO A 162 -2.79 6.72 -14.71
C PRO A 162 -2.18 7.72 -13.75
N GLY A 163 -0.97 8.21 -14.04
CA GLY A 163 -0.31 9.25 -13.26
C GLY A 163 0.15 8.86 -11.86
N LEU A 164 -0.07 7.62 -11.39
CA LEU A 164 0.41 7.16 -10.09
C LEU A 164 1.95 7.13 -10.05
N PRO A 165 2.61 8.01 -9.27
CA PRO A 165 4.05 7.92 -9.05
C PRO A 165 4.37 6.66 -8.24
N VAL A 166 5.49 6.01 -8.53
CA VAL A 166 5.95 4.82 -7.80
C VAL A 166 7.33 5.05 -7.23
N CYS A 167 7.50 4.68 -5.97
CA CYS A 167 8.78 4.55 -5.30
C CYS A 167 9.04 3.06 -5.04
N MET A 168 10.20 2.55 -5.45
CA MET A 168 10.62 1.19 -5.17
C MET A 168 11.66 1.26 -4.05
N ALA A 169 11.31 0.71 -2.88
CA ALA A 169 12.23 0.66 -1.74
C ALA A 169 12.62 -0.80 -1.48
N GLY A 170 13.90 -1.09 -1.69
CA GLY A 170 14.58 -2.34 -1.40
C GLY A 170 16.01 -2.04 -0.99
#